data_AF-A0A920Q654-F1
#
_entry.id   AF-A0A920Q654-F1
#
_cell.length_a   1.000
_cell.length_b   1.000
_cell.length_c   1.000
_cell.angle_alpha   90.00
_cell.angle_beta   90.00
_cell.angle_gamma   90.00
#
_symmetry.space_group_name_H-M   'P 1'
#
loop_
_entity.id
_entity.type
_entity.pdbx_description
1 polymer ?
#
loop_
_entity_poly.entity_id
_entity_poly.type
_entity_poly.pdbx_seq_one_letter_code
_entity_poly.pdbx_strand_id
1 'polypeptide(L)'
;MNEADGWAEWDGVRNYQARNFMRDDMKVGDQILFYHSNAKPMAVVGIASVVREGYNDFHGLDPDDQHYEPKATADNPIWSMVESKANVL
;
A
#
# COMPACT_ATOMS: atom_id res chain seq x y z
N MET A 1 11.62 -1.37 4.64
CA MET A 1 11.72 -0.06 3.97
C MET A 1 13.19 0.18 3.64
N ASN A 2 13.65 -0.34 2.51
CA ASN A 2 14.98 -0.06 1.95
C ASN A 2 14.86 0.82 0.70
N GLU A 3 13.76 1.57 0.60
CA GLU A 3 13.50 2.50 -0.49
C GLU A 3 14.08 3.88 -0.15
N ALA A 4 14.53 4.59 -1.18
CA ALA A 4 15.17 5.88 -1.03
C ALA A 4 14.19 6.94 -0.48
N ASP A 5 14.70 7.88 0.32
CA ASP A 5 14.02 9.10 0.74
C ASP A 5 12.76 8.97 1.61
N GLY A 6 12.52 7.80 2.22
CA GLY A 6 11.41 7.58 3.15
C GLY A 6 10.05 7.40 2.49
N TRP A 7 10.04 7.12 1.18
CA TRP A 7 8.88 6.71 0.40
C TRP A 7 8.82 5.18 0.39
N ALA A 8 7.60 4.64 0.35
CA ALA A 8 7.37 3.21 0.20
C ALA A 8 6.08 2.94 -0.57
N GLU A 9 6.12 1.91 -1.39
CA GLU A 9 4.92 1.33 -1.98
C GLU A 9 4.11 0.64 -0.88
N TRP A 10 2.82 0.96 -0.76
CA TRP A 10 1.93 0.22 0.14
C TRP A 10 1.28 -0.94 -0.60
N ASP A 11 2.11 -1.92 -0.97
CA ASP A 11 1.73 -3.13 -1.70
C ASP A 11 1.01 -4.18 -0.82
N GLY A 12 0.65 -5.32 -1.42
CA GLY A 12 0.29 -6.53 -0.68
C GLY A 12 -1.13 -6.56 -0.12
N VAL A 13 -1.93 -5.51 -0.36
CA VAL A 13 -3.34 -5.49 0.03
C VAL A 13 -4.13 -6.49 -0.82
N ARG A 14 -4.64 -7.55 -0.18
CA ARG A 14 -5.46 -8.61 -0.80
C ARG A 14 -6.89 -8.67 -0.25
N ASN A 15 -7.39 -7.54 0.25
CA ASN A 15 -8.76 -7.36 0.70
C ASN A 15 -9.49 -6.37 -0.21
N TYR A 16 -10.65 -6.76 -0.74
CA TYR A 16 -11.40 -5.93 -1.69
C TYR A 16 -11.85 -4.57 -1.13
N GLN A 17 -12.23 -4.51 0.14
CA GLN A 17 -12.67 -3.26 0.76
C GLN A 17 -11.49 -2.32 0.99
N ALA A 18 -10.39 -2.84 1.54
CA ALA A 18 -9.16 -2.06 1.72
C ALA A 18 -8.61 -1.55 0.39
N ARG A 19 -8.62 -2.39 -0.65
CA ARG A 19 -8.27 -2.00 -2.02
C ARG A 19 -9.16 -0.86 -2.52
N ASN A 20 -10.48 -0.96 -2.32
CA ASN A 20 -11.40 0.10 -2.75
C ASN A 20 -11.12 1.42 -2.02
N PHE A 21 -10.84 1.40 -0.71
CA PHE A 21 -10.42 2.60 0.01
C PHE A 21 -9.15 3.22 -0.57
N MET A 22 -8.14 2.41 -0.88
CA MET A 22 -6.89 2.87 -1.51
C MET A 22 -7.11 3.45 -2.90
N ARG A 23 -7.93 2.81 -3.73
CA ARG A 23 -8.18 3.21 -5.12
C ARG A 23 -9.10 4.42 -5.24
N ASP A 24 -10.19 4.42 -4.49
CA ASP A 24 -11.31 5.34 -4.69
C ASP A 24 -11.20 6.58 -3.78
N ASP A 25 -10.80 6.37 -2.52
CA ASP A 25 -10.96 7.36 -1.46
C ASP A 25 -9.66 8.06 -1.06
N MET A 26 -8.52 7.36 -1.04
CA MET A 26 -7.23 7.97 -0.69
C MET A 26 -6.77 8.99 -1.74
N LYS A 27 -6.40 10.18 -1.29
CA LYS A 27 -5.88 11.28 -2.12
C LYS A 27 -4.50 11.73 -1.65
N VAL A 28 -3.72 12.29 -2.57
CA VAL A 28 -2.42 12.88 -2.22
C VAL A 28 -2.60 13.93 -1.12
N GLY A 29 -1.78 13.84 -0.08
CA GLY A 29 -1.82 14.70 1.11
C GLY A 29 -2.61 14.11 2.28
N ASP A 30 -3.45 13.10 2.07
CA ASP A 30 -4.16 12.42 3.15
C ASP A 30 -3.15 11.83 4.16
N GLN A 31 -3.47 11.98 5.44
CA GLN A 31 -2.65 11.47 6.53
C GLN A 31 -3.01 10.02 6.84
N ILE A 32 -1.99 9.21 7.08
CA ILE A 32 -2.07 7.79 7.39
C ILE A 32 -1.57 7.57 8.82
N LEU A 33 -2.33 6.84 9.64
CA LEU A 33 -1.82 6.31 10.90
C LEU A 33 -1.04 5.02 10.62
N PHE A 34 0.26 5.03 10.91
CA PHE A 34 1.08 3.84 10.74
C PHE A 34 0.97 2.93 11.97
N TYR A 35 0.35 1.76 11.79
CA TYR A 35 0.00 0.84 12.86
C TYR A 35 0.80 -0.45 12.79
N HIS A 36 1.51 -0.79 13.87
CA HIS A 36 2.18 -2.08 13.99
C HIS A 36 1.18 -3.16 14.40
N SER A 37 0.61 -3.83 13.39
CA SER A 37 -0.20 -5.03 13.60
C SER A 37 0.68 -6.21 14.00
N ASN A 38 0.09 -7.20 14.68
CA ASN A 38 0.78 -8.42 15.11
C ASN A 38 2.07 -8.19 15.94
N ALA A 39 2.17 -7.05 16.62
CA ALA A 39 3.26 -6.68 17.51
C ALA A 39 2.83 -6.77 18.99
N LYS A 40 3.80 -6.76 19.90
CA LYS A 40 3.57 -6.66 21.35
C LYS A 40 4.41 -5.52 21.91
N PRO A 41 3.81 -4.36 22.26
CA PRO A 41 2.39 -4.02 22.13
C PRO A 41 1.96 -3.72 20.68
N MET A 42 0.66 -3.83 20.39
CA MET A 42 0.09 -3.26 19.17
C MET A 42 -0.20 -1.78 19.40
N ALA A 43 0.24 -0.91 18.48
CA ALA A 43 0.08 0.53 18.62
C ALA A 43 0.18 1.25 17.28
N VAL A 44 -0.39 2.46 17.23
CA VAL A 44 -0.01 3.46 16.24
C VAL A 44 1.38 3.97 16.62
N VAL A 45 2.34 3.87 15.70
CA VAL A 45 3.75 4.18 15.95
C VAL A 45 4.24 5.40 15.16
N GLY A 46 3.41 5.95 14.27
CA GLY A 46 3.78 7.11 13.47
C GLY A 46 2.67 7.57 12.54
N ILE A 47 3.02 8.56 11.73
CA ILE A 47 2.16 9.13 10.69
C ILE A 47 2.92 9.12 9.36
N ALA A 48 2.21 8.83 8.29
CA ALA A 48 2.68 8.97 6.93
C ALA A 48 1.69 9.82 6.13
N SER A 49 2.06 10.21 4.91
CA SER A 49 1.18 10.89 3.97
C SER A 49 1.08 10.11 2.68
N VAL A 50 -0.10 10.10 2.04
CA VAL A 50 -0.25 9.62 0.66
C VAL A 50 0.47 10.60 -0.26
N VAL A 51 1.33 10.08 -1.12
CA VAL A 51 2.14 10.86 -2.06
C VAL A 51 1.93 10.47 -3.52
N ARG A 52 1.26 9.33 -3.76
CA ARG A 52 0.64 8.96 -5.04
C ARG A 52 -0.68 8.25 -4.78
N GLU A 53 -1.73 8.67 -5.50
CA GLU A 53 -3.05 8.04 -5.44
C GLU A 53 -3.04 6.60 -5.98
N GLY A 54 -4.14 5.87 -5.77
CA GLY A 54 -4.28 4.47 -6.14
C GLY A 54 -3.84 4.15 -7.58
N TYR A 55 -2.93 3.19 -7.71
CA TYR A 55 -2.47 2.63 -8.98
C TYR A 55 -2.33 1.10 -8.88
N ASN A 56 -2.06 0.44 -10.00
CA ASN A 56 -1.98 -1.02 -10.04
C ASN A 56 -0.83 -1.54 -9.16
N ASP A 57 -1.16 -2.47 -8.26
CA ASP A 57 -0.16 -3.26 -7.56
C ASP A 57 0.37 -4.33 -8.52
N PHE A 58 1.55 -4.07 -9.11
CA PHE A 58 2.18 -4.95 -10.08
C PHE A 58 2.79 -6.22 -9.46
N HIS A 59 2.96 -6.28 -8.13
CA HIS A 59 3.37 -7.50 -7.44
C HIS A 59 2.34 -8.61 -7.59
N GLY A 60 1.06 -8.25 -7.79
CA GLY A 60 0.02 -9.21 -8.13
C GLY A 60 0.22 -9.92 -9.47
N LEU A 61 1.11 -9.42 -10.34
CA LEU A 61 1.39 -9.99 -11.67
C LEU A 61 2.61 -10.92 -11.70
N ASP A 62 3.45 -10.90 -10.67
CA ASP A 62 4.69 -11.68 -10.60
C ASP A 62 4.45 -13.04 -9.94
N PRO A 63 4.60 -14.18 -10.65
CA PRO A 63 4.41 -15.52 -10.09
C PRO A 63 5.36 -15.88 -8.94
N ASP A 64 6.50 -15.20 -8.82
CA ASP A 64 7.49 -15.44 -7.77
C ASP A 64 7.25 -14.55 -6.53
N ASP A 65 6.32 -13.60 -6.60
CA ASP A 65 5.93 -12.76 -5.47
C ASP A 65 4.98 -13.48 -4.51
N GLN A 66 5.15 -13.26 -3.20
CA GLN A 66 4.30 -13.84 -2.16
C GLN A 66 2.82 -13.45 -2.29
N HIS A 67 2.53 -12.35 -2.99
CA HIS A 67 1.19 -11.80 -3.18
C HIS A 67 0.67 -11.94 -4.62
N TYR A 68 1.21 -12.88 -5.41
CA TYR A 68 0.75 -13.18 -6.77
C TYR A 68 -0.75 -13.46 -6.86
N GLU A 69 -1.41 -12.97 -7.91
CA GLU A 69 -2.82 -13.25 -8.22
C GLU A 69 -2.93 -13.84 -9.64
N PRO A 70 -3.17 -15.16 -9.80
CA PRO A 70 -3.21 -15.82 -11.10
C PRO A 70 -4.26 -15.29 -12.08
N LYS A 71 -5.28 -14.58 -11.60
CA LYS A 71 -6.33 -13.98 -12.44
C LYS A 71 -6.01 -12.56 -12.88
N ALA A 72 -5.01 -11.92 -12.29
CA ALA A 72 -4.61 -10.57 -12.65
C ALA A 72 -3.80 -10.58 -13.95
N THR A 73 -4.03 -9.58 -14.78
CA THR A 73 -3.22 -9.32 -15.98
C THR A 73 -2.87 -7.85 -16.04
N ALA A 74 -1.92 -7.47 -16.90
CA ALA A 74 -1.58 -6.05 -17.11
C ALA A 74 -2.81 -5.24 -17.58
N ASP A 75 -3.67 -5.83 -18.42
CA ASP A 75 -4.90 -5.20 -18.92
C ASP A 75 -6.07 -5.26 -17.93
N ASN A 76 -6.03 -6.21 -16.98
CA ASN A 76 -7.05 -6.40 -15.96
C ASN A 76 -6.40 -6.57 -14.57
N PRO A 77 -5.84 -5.49 -14.00
CA PRO A 77 -5.25 -5.49 -12.67
C PRO A 77 -6.35 -5.67 -11.61
N ILE A 78 -6.12 -6.57 -10.65
CA ILE A 78 -7.10 -6.85 -9.58
C ILE A 78 -6.81 -6.01 -8.33
N TRP A 79 -5.53 -5.76 -8.06
CA TRP A 79 -5.05 -5.12 -6.84
C TRP A 79 -4.53 -3.71 -7.11
N SER A 80 -4.63 -2.88 -6.08
CA SER A 80 -4.21 -1.49 -6.13
C SER A 80 -3.41 -1.16 -4.89
N MET A 81 -2.45 -0.25 -5.05
CA MET A 81 -1.62 0.29 -3.97
C MET A 81 -1.52 1.80 -4.10
N VAL A 82 -0.98 2.44 -3.07
CA VAL A 82 -0.61 3.86 -3.05
C VAL A 82 0.88 3.98 -2.76
N GLU A 83 1.48 5.13 -3.06
CA GLU A 83 2.78 5.46 -2.49
C GLU A 83 2.56 6.29 -1.23
N SER A 84 3.30 5.97 -0.18
CA SER A 84 3.27 6.68 1.09
C SER A 84 4.66 7.20 1.44
N LYS A 85 4.71 8.29 2.19
CA LYS A 85 5.97 8.83 2.75
C LYS A 85 5.85 8.99 4.25
N ALA A 86 6.83 8.47 5.00
CA ALA A 86 6.89 8.71 6.44
C ALA A 86 7.11 10.19 6.74
N ASN A 87 6.31 10.76 7.63
CA ASN A 87 6.52 12.13 8.08
C ASN A 87 7.65 12.13 9.11
N VAL A 88 8.81 12.67 8.75
CA VAL A 88 9.90 12.89 9.70
C VAL A 88 9.54 14.12 10.52
N LEU A 89 9.54 14.00 11.85
CA LEU A 89 9.49 15.13 12.78
C LEU A 89 10.85 15.84 12.84
#